data_AF-A0A254PVW2-F1
#
_entry.id   AF-A0A254PVW2-F1
#
_cell.length_a   1.000
_cell.length_b   1.000
_cell.length_c   1.000
_cell.angle_alpha   90.00
_cell.angle_beta   90.00
_cell.angle_gamma   90.00
#
_symmetry.space_group_name_H-M   'P 1'
#
loop_
_entity.id
_entity.type
_entity.pdbx_description
1 polymer ?
#
loop_
_entity_poly.entity_id
_entity_poly.type
_entity_poly.pdbx_seq_one_letter_code
_entity_poly.pdbx_strand_id
1 'polypeptide(L)'
;MSRTFRRKNQRHEYVWVLKNWDVFFNGGTTIRHIPNSDAGRKAIAVFHSDAQVTMGSSAPRWYRKAFEHRRRTRNNRVMRLWLQGLGDPIFEARHRHDANWSWW
;
A
#
# COMPACT_ATOMS: atom_id res chain seq x y z
N MET A 1 13.29 -20.69 12.60
CA MET A 1 14.03 -19.70 11.77
C MET A 1 13.47 -18.30 12.04
N SER A 2 14.30 -17.43 12.64
CA SER A 2 13.89 -16.06 12.98
C SER A 2 13.65 -15.22 11.71
N ARG A 3 12.48 -14.59 11.61
CA ARG A 3 12.04 -13.77 10.44
C ARG A 3 12.92 -12.54 10.20
N THR A 4 13.78 -12.16 11.15
CA THR A 4 14.64 -10.98 11.07
C THR A 4 15.87 -11.15 10.17
N PHE A 5 16.29 -12.38 9.84
CA PHE A 5 17.55 -12.59 9.12
C PHE A 5 17.47 -12.34 7.60
N ARG A 6 16.28 -12.36 6.99
CA ARG A 6 16.11 -12.25 5.52
C ARG A 6 16.26 -10.84 4.95
N ARG A 7 16.48 -9.81 5.76
CA ARG A 7 16.32 -8.39 5.33
C ARG A 7 17.53 -7.49 5.54
N LYS A 8 18.66 -8.03 6.01
CA LYS A 8 19.88 -7.25 6.31
C LYS A 8 20.48 -6.50 5.09
N ASN A 9 20.12 -6.91 3.86
CA ASN A 9 20.72 -6.39 2.63
C ASN A 9 19.73 -5.67 1.68
N GLN A 10 18.51 -5.35 2.11
CA GLN A 10 17.62 -4.51 1.29
C GLN A 10 18.09 -3.05 1.35
N ARG A 11 18.53 -2.50 0.21
CA ARG A 11 18.86 -1.08 0.08
C ARG A 11 17.56 -0.29 -0.07
N HIS A 12 17.25 0.57 0.88
CA HIS A 12 16.11 1.49 0.80
C HIS A 12 16.63 2.93 0.73
N GLU A 13 15.99 3.74 -0.11
CA GLU A 13 16.23 5.18 -0.11
C GLU A 13 15.58 5.82 1.12
N TYR A 14 16.36 5.98 2.19
CA TYR A 14 15.87 6.58 3.45
C TYR A 14 15.64 8.09 3.37
N VAL A 15 15.89 8.72 2.21
CA VAL A 15 15.75 10.18 2.02
C VAL A 15 14.35 10.68 2.39
N TRP A 16 13.32 9.90 2.08
CA TRP A 16 11.92 10.23 2.40
C TRP A 16 11.50 9.74 3.79
N VAL A 17 12.08 8.62 4.25
CA VAL A 17 11.82 8.07 5.59
C VAL A 17 12.32 9.01 6.69
N LEU A 18 13.44 9.68 6.44
CA LEU A 18 14.06 10.61 7.39
C LEU A 18 13.46 12.00 7.36
N LYS A 19 12.47 12.28 6.50
CA LYS A 19 11.75 13.55 6.53
C LYS A 19 10.92 13.62 7.81
N ASN A 20 10.92 14.79 8.43
CA ASN A 20 9.95 15.09 9.47
C ASN A 20 8.57 15.29 8.83
N TRP A 21 7.79 14.22 8.81
CA TRP A 21 6.47 14.21 8.19
C TRP A 21 5.46 15.09 8.91
N ASP A 22 5.57 15.23 10.23
CA ASP A 22 4.69 16.11 11.02
C ASP A 22 4.85 17.57 10.58
N VAL A 23 6.10 18.03 10.43
CA VAL A 23 6.38 19.38 9.92
C VAL A 23 5.98 19.52 8.45
N PHE A 24 6.19 18.49 7.62
CA PHE A 24 5.80 18.50 6.21
C PHE A 24 4.27 18.61 6.01
N PHE A 25 3.48 17.83 6.74
CA PHE A 25 2.01 17.87 6.64
C PHE A 25 1.42 19.19 7.17
N ASN A 26 2.09 19.81 8.14
CA ASN A 26 1.70 21.11 8.69
C ASN A 26 2.24 22.30 7.88
N GLY A 27 2.76 22.07 6.66
CA GLY A 27 3.22 23.13 5.75
C GLY A 27 4.56 23.76 6.12
N GLY A 28 5.29 23.18 7.07
CA GLY A 28 6.60 23.64 7.51
C GLY A 28 7.75 23.20 6.60
N THR A 29 8.95 23.71 6.89
CA THR A 29 10.16 23.40 6.11
C THR A 29 10.52 21.92 6.24
N THR A 30 10.90 21.28 5.14
CA THR A 30 11.27 19.86 5.15
C THR A 30 12.60 19.65 5.89
N ILE A 31 12.52 19.34 7.17
CA ILE A 31 13.68 18.99 8.00
C ILE A 31 13.93 17.48 7.86
N ARG A 32 15.20 17.09 7.68
CA ARG A 32 15.61 15.69 7.64
C ARG A 32 16.33 15.30 8.92
N HIS A 33 15.96 14.16 9.48
CA HIS A 33 16.70 13.56 10.59
C HIS A 33 18.00 12.94 10.07
N ILE A 34 19.08 13.10 10.85
CA ILE A 34 20.34 12.39 10.62
C ILE A 34 20.07 10.89 10.89
N PRO A 35 20.44 9.96 9.99
CA PRO A 35 20.13 8.54 10.15
C PRO A 35 20.58 7.93 11.48
N ASN A 36 21.73 8.39 11.99
CA ASN A 36 22.36 7.86 13.21
C ASN A 36 21.85 8.52 14.50
N SER A 37 20.99 9.55 14.44
CA SER A 37 20.37 10.12 15.62
C SER A 37 19.22 9.24 16.11
N ASP A 38 18.81 9.40 17.37
CA ASP A 38 17.70 8.62 17.94
C ASP A 38 16.40 8.82 17.16
N ALA A 39 16.12 10.05 16.70
CA ALA A 39 14.97 10.35 15.85
C ALA A 39 15.07 9.66 14.47
N GLY A 40 16.25 9.64 13.85
CA GLY A 40 16.48 8.96 12.58
C GLY A 40 16.34 7.45 12.69
N ARG A 41 16.92 6.85 13.72
CA ARG A 41 16.78 5.41 14.02
C ARG A 41 15.33 5.02 14.29
N LYS A 42 14.59 5.85 15.04
CA LYS A 42 13.16 5.63 15.30
C LYS A 42 12.33 5.70 14.02
N ALA A 43 12.56 6.69 13.16
CA ALA A 43 11.87 6.81 11.88
C ALA A 43 12.12 5.61 10.96
N ILE A 44 13.38 5.15 10.88
CA ILE A 44 13.75 3.94 10.13
C ILE A 44 13.07 2.69 10.72
N ALA A 45 13.03 2.56 12.05
CA ALA A 45 12.38 1.43 12.71
C ALA A 45 10.87 1.39 12.44
N VAL A 46 10.17 2.53 12.51
CA VAL A 46 8.74 2.64 12.18
C VAL A 46 8.50 2.32 10.70
N PHE A 47 9.32 2.84 9.80
CA PHE A 47 9.21 2.51 8.37
C PHE A 47 9.31 1.02 8.11
N HIS A 48 10.26 0.32 8.75
CA HIS A 48 10.40 -1.12 8.60
C HIS A 48 9.28 -1.92 9.28
N SER A 49 8.70 -1.43 10.38
CA SER A 49 7.52 -2.06 10.98
C SER A 49 6.28 -1.89 10.11
N ASP A 50 6.06 -0.70 9.56
CA ASP A 50 4.90 -0.39 8.72
C ASP A 50 5.01 -1.05 7.35
N ALA A 51 6.20 -1.10 6.75
CA ALA A 51 6.48 -1.89 5.55
C ALA A 51 6.21 -3.38 5.78
N GLN A 52 6.51 -3.90 6.98
CA GLN A 52 6.18 -5.27 7.35
C GLN A 52 4.66 -5.48 7.48
N VAL A 53 3.91 -4.51 7.98
CA VAL A 53 2.44 -4.57 8.06
C VAL A 53 1.82 -4.47 6.67
N THR A 54 2.23 -3.51 5.84
CA THR A 54 1.64 -3.27 4.51
C THR A 54 2.01 -4.35 3.50
N MET A 55 3.27 -4.76 3.43
CA MET A 55 3.73 -5.76 2.44
C MET A 55 3.58 -7.20 2.91
N GLY A 56 3.44 -7.44 4.23
CA GLY A 56 3.35 -8.77 4.81
C GLY A 56 1.94 -9.20 5.23
N SER A 57 0.97 -8.28 5.24
CA SER A 57 -0.42 -8.58 5.61
C SER A 57 -1.37 -8.44 4.42
N SER A 58 -2.48 -9.15 4.46
CA SER A 58 -3.57 -8.92 3.52
C SER A 58 -4.17 -7.54 3.76
N ALA A 59 -4.58 -6.84 2.70
CA ALA A 59 -5.23 -5.53 2.82
C ALA A 59 -6.32 -5.50 3.91
N PRO A 60 -6.57 -4.36 4.58
CA PRO A 60 -7.59 -4.25 5.61
C PRO A 60 -8.98 -4.74 5.13
N ARG A 61 -9.78 -5.29 6.06
CA ARG A 61 -11.12 -5.85 5.75
C ARG A 61 -12.03 -4.80 5.10
N TRP A 62 -11.96 -3.55 5.54
CA TRP A 62 -12.75 -2.45 4.97
C TRP A 62 -12.40 -2.21 3.50
N TYR A 63 -11.12 -2.24 3.16
CA TYR A 63 -10.63 -2.01 1.80
C TYR A 63 -11.09 -3.13 0.88
N ARG A 64 -10.92 -4.38 1.31
CA ARG A 64 -11.43 -5.56 0.59
C ARG A 64 -12.93 -5.47 0.33
N LYS A 65 -13.72 -5.03 1.31
CA LYS A 65 -15.18 -4.85 1.17
C LYS A 65 -15.52 -3.75 0.16
N ALA A 66 -14.86 -2.60 0.23
CA ALA A 66 -15.07 -1.49 -0.69
C ALA A 66 -14.68 -1.84 -2.13
N PHE A 67 -13.52 -2.48 -2.30
CA PHE A 67 -13.03 -2.95 -3.60
C PHE A 67 -13.96 -3.99 -4.22
N GLU A 68 -14.36 -5.00 -3.44
CA GLU A 68 -15.32 -6.01 -3.90
C GLU A 68 -16.65 -5.39 -4.34
N HIS A 69 -17.15 -4.40 -3.60
CA HIS A 69 -18.37 -3.67 -3.97
C HIS A 69 -18.19 -2.91 -5.29
N ARG A 70 -17.08 -2.17 -5.47
CA ARG A 70 -16.78 -1.47 -6.72
C ARG A 70 -16.68 -2.43 -7.90
N ARG A 71 -15.99 -3.56 -7.74
CA ARG A 71 -15.88 -4.59 -8.79
C ARG A 71 -17.24 -5.14 -9.19
N ARG A 72 -18.10 -5.48 -8.21
CA ARG A 72 -19.47 -5.96 -8.49
C ARG A 72 -20.27 -4.91 -9.26
N THR A 73 -20.20 -3.66 -8.86
CA THR A 73 -20.88 -2.56 -9.56
C THR A 73 -20.37 -2.39 -10.99
N ARG A 74 -19.06 -2.46 -11.21
CA ARG A 74 -18.44 -2.42 -12.54
C ARG A 74 -18.92 -3.60 -13.41
N ASN A 75 -18.79 -4.82 -12.92
CA ASN A 75 -19.20 -6.02 -13.65
C ASN A 75 -20.71 -6.01 -13.95
N ASN A 76 -21.54 -5.55 -13.01
CA ASN A 76 -22.98 -5.39 -13.25
C ASN A 76 -23.30 -4.36 -14.33
N ARG A 77 -22.51 -3.27 -14.42
CA ARG A 77 -22.66 -2.27 -15.48
C ARG A 77 -22.27 -2.85 -16.83
N VAL A 78 -21.13 -3.54 -16.90
CA VAL A 78 -20.67 -4.24 -18.12
C VAL A 78 -21.71 -5.27 -18.58
N MET A 79 -22.27 -6.05 -17.65
CA MET A 79 -23.33 -7.01 -17.96
C MET A 79 -24.57 -6.34 -18.57
N ARG A 80 -25.01 -5.21 -18.00
CA ARG A 80 -26.15 -4.46 -18.55
C ARG A 80 -25.88 -3.93 -19.95
N LEU A 81 -24.68 -3.40 -20.20
CA LEU A 81 -24.29 -2.92 -21.53
C LEU A 81 -24.25 -4.06 -22.55
N TRP A 82 -23.71 -5.21 -22.14
CA TRP A 82 -23.67 -6.40 -22.99
C TRP A 82 -25.07 -6.91 -23.34
N LEU A 83 -25.98 -6.99 -22.36
CA LEU A 83 -27.37 -7.36 -22.59
C LEU A 83 -28.13 -6.38 -23.49
N GLN A 84 -27.70 -5.11 -23.54
CA GLN A 84 -28.24 -4.08 -24.45
C GLN A 84 -27.58 -4.09 -25.83
N GLY A 85 -26.58 -4.96 -26.08
CA GLY A 85 -25.81 -4.98 -27.32
C GLY A 85 -24.88 -3.76 -27.50
N LEU A 86 -24.60 -3.03 -26.42
CA LEU A 86 -23.83 -1.78 -26.43
C LEU A 86 -22.34 -1.96 -26.08
N GLY A 87 -21.88 -3.18 -25.83
CA GLY A 87 -20.48 -3.46 -25.56
C GLY A 87 -20.18 -4.91 -25.20
N ASP A 88 -18.89 -5.24 -25.17
CA ASP A 88 -18.40 -6.60 -24.89
C ASP A 88 -18.37 -6.92 -23.38
N PRO A 89 -18.58 -8.20 -22.99
CA PRO A 89 -18.65 -8.63 -21.60
C PRO A 89 -17.25 -8.82 -20.97
N ILE A 90 -16.48 -7.75 -20.89
CA ILE A 90 -15.15 -7.76 -20.27
C ILE A 90 -15.29 -7.61 -18.75
N PHE A 91 -15.25 -8.74 -18.04
CA PHE A 91 -15.37 -8.78 -16.58
C PHE A 91 -14.00 -8.76 -15.88
N GLU A 92 -13.92 -8.07 -14.75
CA GLU A 92 -12.81 -8.28 -13.82
C GLU A 92 -13.00 -9.62 -13.10
N ALA A 93 -12.11 -10.57 -13.39
CA ALA A 93 -12.14 -11.89 -12.78
C ALA A 93 -11.80 -11.83 -11.28
N ARG A 94 -12.49 -12.66 -10.48
CA ARG A 94 -12.26 -12.75 -9.03
C ARG A 94 -10.89 -13.33 -8.66
N HIS A 95 -10.29 -14.10 -9.57
CA HIS A 95 -9.10 -14.89 -9.32
C HIS A 95 -7.91 -14.39 -10.14
N ARG A 96 -7.08 -13.59 -9.48
CA ARG A 96 -5.66 -13.86 -9.40
C ARG A 96 -5.14 -13.23 -8.14
N HIS A 97 -3.94 -13.64 -7.77
CA HIS A 97 -3.15 -13.15 -6.66
C HIS A 97 -2.76 -11.67 -6.82
N ASP A 98 -3.69 -10.83 -7.27
CA ASP A 98 -3.52 -9.40 -7.45
C ASP A 98 -3.43 -8.77 -6.06
N ALA A 99 -2.19 -8.78 -5.58
CA ALA A 99 -1.49 -7.54 -5.31
C ALA A 99 -2.19 -6.57 -4.35
N ASN A 100 -2.90 -7.08 -3.33
CA ASN A 100 -3.20 -6.31 -2.11
C ASN A 100 -1.95 -6.09 -1.22
N TRP A 101 -0.76 -6.17 -1.80
CA TRP A 101 0.55 -6.02 -1.14
C TRP A 101 0.90 -4.54 -0.93
N SER A 102 0.15 -3.64 -1.56
CA SER A 102 0.30 -2.19 -1.46
C SER A 102 -1.08 -1.55 -1.49
N TRP A 103 -1.82 -1.60 -0.38
CA TRP A 103 -2.99 -0.74 -0.19
C TRP A 103 -2.52 0.71 0.10
N TRP A 104 -1.76 1.30 -0.81
CA TRP A 104 -1.37 2.72 -0.80
C TRP A 104 -2.07 3.44 -1.94
#